data_AF-A0A238BUF7-F1
#
_entry.id   AF-A0A238BUF7-F1
#
_cell.length_a   1.000
_cell.length_b   1.000
_cell.length_c   1.000
_cell.angle_alpha   90.00
_cell.angle_beta   90.00
_cell.angle_gamma   90.00
#
_symmetry.space_group_name_H-M   'P 1'
#
loop_
_entity.id
_entity.type
_entity.pdbx_description
1 polymer ?
#
loop_
_entity_poly.entity_id
_entity_poly.type
_entity_poly.pdbx_seq_one_letter_code
_entity_poly.pdbx_strand_id
1 'polypeptide(L)'
;MIEEEEDVTPLGQLKAAHRKERKELQLSFIPIISHELVSMCCFGRGNDSDMISVNKEYDMNTMQILAKITSMKHSIAKGDKKRKKEIVAEIAKMEEEVKERHEKELAELELSLPEISVEPTVVEQNQEKEPRISKAQRRREKKAELNRKREEAAMQARIDAENGPRKLESDEIERILMDRGLMIYDIEPDGDCLYNAVAHQLSLVTSHQFRGAEIRQKAAAYMRTHKDDFLPFLIDDNGEAVDEIEFEEYCMKVEKCCTDGDD
;
A
#
# COMPACT_ATOMS: atom_id res chain seq x y z
N MET A 1 37.63 -7.50 2.59
CA MET A 1 37.02 -6.71 1.50
C MET A 1 37.39 -7.41 0.21
N ILE A 2 36.47 -8.15 -0.37
CA ILE A 2 36.66 -8.83 -1.66
C ILE A 2 35.85 -8.01 -2.64
N GLU A 3 36.53 -7.21 -3.46
CA GLU A 3 35.92 -6.48 -4.55
C GLU A 3 35.47 -7.50 -5.61
N GLU A 4 34.16 -7.58 -5.86
CA GLU A 4 33.62 -8.39 -6.96
C GLU A 4 34.01 -7.69 -8.28
N GLU A 5 34.95 -8.28 -9.03
CA GLU A 5 35.20 -7.90 -10.42
C GLU A 5 33.90 -8.07 -11.22
N GLU A 6 33.31 -6.96 -11.66
CA GLU A 6 32.20 -7.01 -12.62
C GLU A 6 32.71 -7.57 -13.95
N ASP A 7 32.21 -8.75 -14.32
CA ASP A 7 32.45 -9.37 -15.63
C ASP A 7 31.81 -8.51 -16.73
N VAL A 8 32.62 -7.60 -17.30
CA VAL A 8 32.24 -6.62 -18.33
C VAL A 8 32.06 -7.27 -19.71
N THR A 9 32.14 -8.60 -19.82
CA THR A 9 31.91 -9.26 -21.09
C THR A 9 30.46 -9.05 -21.55
N PRO A 10 30.19 -8.95 -22.87
CA PRO A 10 28.83 -8.81 -23.40
C PRO A 10 27.88 -9.93 -22.93
N LEU A 11 28.44 -11.12 -22.64
CA LEU A 11 27.69 -12.24 -22.10
C LEU A 11 27.41 -12.10 -20.59
N GLY A 12 28.30 -11.47 -19.82
CA GLY A 12 28.10 -11.10 -18.42
C GLY A 12 26.98 -10.07 -18.27
N GLN A 13 27.00 -9.03 -19.11
CA GLN A 13 25.97 -7.97 -19.13
C GLN A 13 24.59 -8.52 -19.52
N LEU A 14 24.51 -9.42 -20.50
CA LEU A 14 23.26 -10.06 -20.89
C LEU A 14 22.67 -10.94 -19.75
N LYS A 15 23.53 -11.65 -19.02
CA LYS A 15 23.11 -12.45 -17.86
C LYS A 15 22.67 -11.58 -16.68
N ALA A 16 23.29 -10.41 -16.49
CA ALA A 16 22.89 -9.43 -15.47
C ALA A 16 21.54 -8.80 -15.81
N ALA A 17 21.33 -8.41 -17.08
CA ALA A 17 20.06 -7.90 -17.58
C ALA A 17 18.93 -8.91 -17.40
N HIS A 18 19.13 -10.18 -17.79
CA HIS A 18 18.12 -11.22 -17.59
C HIS A 18 17.85 -11.55 -16.12
N ARG A 19 18.83 -11.41 -15.21
CA ARG A 19 18.59 -11.54 -13.76
C ARG A 19 17.76 -10.39 -13.21
N LYS A 20 17.99 -9.16 -13.70
CA LYS A 20 17.24 -7.96 -13.31
C LYS A 20 15.79 -8.02 -13.79
N GLU A 21 15.60 -8.37 -15.06
CA GLU A 21 14.29 -8.55 -15.69
C GLU A 21 13.47 -9.67 -15.02
N ARG A 22 14.14 -10.75 -14.59
CA ARG A 22 13.50 -11.84 -13.84
C ARG A 22 13.14 -11.45 -12.40
N LYS A 23 13.90 -10.57 -11.76
CA LYS A 23 13.55 -10.01 -10.43
C LYS A 23 12.38 -9.03 -10.54
N GLU A 24 12.33 -8.20 -11.59
CA GLU A 24 11.20 -7.29 -11.88
C GLU A 24 9.91 -8.04 -12.21
N LEU A 25 10.01 -9.17 -12.93
CA LEU A 25 8.87 -10.07 -13.17
C LEU A 25 8.42 -10.84 -11.92
N GLN A 26 9.32 -11.15 -10.97
CA GLN A 26 8.93 -11.74 -9.69
C GLN A 26 8.30 -10.73 -8.73
N LEU A 27 8.71 -9.46 -8.76
CA LEU A 27 8.16 -8.38 -7.94
C LEU A 27 6.79 -7.89 -8.45
N SER A 28 6.52 -7.98 -9.75
CA SER A 28 5.19 -7.71 -10.34
C SER A 28 4.17 -8.83 -10.14
N PHE A 29 4.55 -9.93 -9.47
CA PHE A 29 3.69 -11.10 -9.20
C PHE A 29 3.43 -11.34 -7.71
N ILE A 30 3.73 -10.36 -6.85
CA ILE A 30 3.28 -10.34 -5.44
C ILE A 30 1.85 -9.78 -5.41
N PRO A 31 0.88 -10.42 -4.73
CA PRO A 31 -0.54 -10.21 -5.01
C PRO A 31 -1.04 -8.90 -4.41
N ILE A 32 -1.63 -8.04 -5.25
CA ILE A 32 -2.56 -6.99 -4.81
C ILE A 32 -3.86 -7.71 -4.45
N ILE A 33 -3.97 -8.16 -3.20
CA ILE A 33 -5.27 -8.40 -2.58
C ILE A 33 -5.69 -7.04 -2.02
N SER A 34 -6.70 -6.42 -2.63
CA SER A 34 -7.85 -5.79 -1.95
C SER A 34 -8.64 -4.92 -2.94
N HIS A 35 -9.97 -5.07 -2.89
CA HIS A 35 -10.97 -4.06 -3.24
C HIS A 35 -11.62 -4.04 -4.63
N GLU A 36 -12.11 -5.18 -5.14
CA GLU A 36 -13.12 -5.13 -6.21
C GLU A 36 -14.16 -6.26 -6.12
N LEU A 37 -14.83 -6.37 -4.97
CA LEU A 37 -15.98 -7.26 -4.76
C LEU A 37 -17.31 -6.54 -4.54
N VAL A 38 -17.41 -5.26 -4.91
CA VAL A 38 -18.69 -4.52 -4.82
C VAL A 38 -18.88 -3.63 -6.04
N SER A 39 -19.26 -4.22 -7.17
CA SER A 39 -20.10 -3.53 -8.16
C SER A 39 -20.67 -4.52 -9.18
N MET A 40 -21.81 -5.13 -8.85
CA MET A 40 -22.63 -5.77 -9.86
C MET A 40 -24.11 -5.68 -9.44
N CYS A 41 -24.78 -4.63 -9.92
CA CYS A 41 -26.23 -4.58 -10.05
C CYS A 41 -26.57 -3.56 -11.14
N CYS A 42 -26.94 -4.04 -12.34
CA CYS A 42 -28.20 -3.70 -13.03
C CYS A 42 -28.20 -4.13 -14.51
N PHE A 43 -29.25 -4.89 -14.88
CA PHE A 43 -29.87 -5.07 -16.21
C PHE A 43 -29.07 -5.77 -17.34
N GLY A 44 -29.52 -6.83 -18.03
CA GLY A 44 -30.75 -7.61 -17.99
C GLY A 44 -30.89 -8.56 -19.22
N ARG A 45 -31.71 -9.62 -19.03
CA ARG A 45 -32.33 -10.57 -20.00
C ARG A 45 -31.49 -11.68 -20.66
N GLY A 46 -31.71 -12.89 -20.15
CA GLY A 46 -31.92 -14.10 -20.96
C GLY A 46 -30.66 -14.89 -21.35
N ASN A 47 -30.43 -15.99 -20.63
CA ASN A 47 -29.39 -17.02 -20.83
C ASN A 47 -27.93 -16.66 -20.48
N ASP A 48 -27.69 -15.59 -19.73
CA ASP A 48 -26.35 -15.27 -19.19
C ASP A 48 -25.99 -16.10 -17.94
N SER A 49 -26.94 -16.80 -17.32
CA SER A 49 -26.70 -17.48 -16.02
C SER A 49 -25.67 -18.60 -16.12
N ASP A 50 -25.69 -19.38 -17.20
CA ASP A 50 -24.79 -20.53 -17.37
C ASP A 50 -23.39 -20.07 -17.78
N MET A 51 -23.27 -19.07 -18.65
CA MET A 51 -21.99 -18.46 -19.02
C MET A 51 -21.34 -17.71 -17.84
N ILE A 52 -22.13 -17.01 -17.02
CA ILE A 52 -21.64 -16.40 -15.77
C ILE A 52 -21.19 -17.49 -14.78
N SER A 53 -21.87 -18.64 -14.74
CA SER A 53 -21.51 -19.75 -13.85
C SER A 53 -20.22 -20.45 -14.28
N VAL A 54 -20.05 -20.72 -15.58
CA VAL A 54 -18.82 -21.30 -16.15
C VAL A 54 -17.61 -20.37 -15.96
N ASN A 55 -17.79 -19.06 -16.15
CA ASN A 55 -16.71 -18.10 -15.89
C ASN A 55 -16.37 -18.00 -14.39
N LYS A 56 -17.36 -18.01 -13.49
CA LYS A 56 -17.11 -18.05 -12.04
C LYS A 56 -16.40 -19.33 -11.60
N GLU A 57 -16.76 -20.47 -12.18
CA GLU A 57 -16.12 -21.75 -11.89
C GLU A 57 -14.66 -21.76 -12.39
N TYR A 58 -14.41 -21.18 -13.58
CA TYR A 58 -13.05 -20.97 -14.08
C TYR A 58 -12.20 -20.07 -13.17
N ASP A 59 -12.76 -18.96 -12.69
CA ASP A 59 -12.09 -18.04 -11.76
C ASP A 59 -11.76 -18.74 -10.43
N MET A 60 -12.71 -19.50 -9.88
CA MET A 60 -12.51 -20.27 -8.65
C MET A 60 -11.44 -21.36 -8.81
N ASN A 61 -11.46 -22.09 -9.92
CA ASN A 61 -10.46 -23.12 -10.24
C ASN A 61 -9.06 -22.50 -10.43
N THR A 62 -8.99 -21.33 -11.05
CA THR A 62 -7.75 -20.57 -11.22
C THR A 62 -7.18 -20.11 -9.88
N MET A 63 -8.03 -19.60 -8.97
CA MET A 63 -7.61 -19.21 -7.62
C MET A 63 -7.09 -20.39 -6.80
N GLN A 64 -7.75 -21.56 -6.87
CA GLN A 64 -7.30 -22.77 -6.19
C GLN A 64 -5.93 -23.26 -6.70
N ILE A 65 -5.70 -23.18 -8.02
CA ILE A 65 -4.40 -23.52 -8.62
C ILE A 65 -3.30 -22.55 -8.18
N LEU A 66 -3.57 -21.25 -8.16
CA LEU A 66 -2.60 -20.24 -7.70
C LEU A 66 -2.22 -20.44 -6.22
N ALA A 67 -3.17 -20.81 -5.37
CA ALA A 67 -2.91 -21.18 -3.98
C ALA A 67 -2.03 -22.44 -3.88
N LYS A 68 -2.33 -23.47 -4.68
CA LYS A 68 -1.56 -24.72 -4.74
C LYS A 68 -0.13 -24.50 -5.27
N ILE A 69 0.04 -23.67 -6.30
CA ILE A 69 1.34 -23.25 -6.86
C ILE A 69 2.19 -22.59 -5.77
N THR A 70 1.58 -21.69 -4.98
CA THR A 70 2.27 -20.97 -3.92
C THR A 70 2.73 -21.93 -2.82
N SER A 71 1.85 -22.84 -2.38
CA SER A 71 2.21 -23.90 -1.42
C SER A 71 3.33 -24.83 -1.94
N MET A 72 3.25 -25.27 -3.21
CA MET A 72 4.24 -26.14 -3.84
C MET A 72 5.58 -25.43 -4.07
N LYS A 73 5.59 -24.11 -4.28
CA LYS A 73 6.83 -23.32 -4.37
C LYS A 73 7.49 -23.12 -3.02
N HIS A 74 6.70 -22.97 -1.95
CA HIS A 74 7.22 -22.80 -0.58
C HIS A 74 7.71 -24.11 0.06
N SER A 75 7.24 -25.27 -0.38
CA SER A 75 7.67 -26.57 0.16
C SER A 75 9.06 -27.03 -0.31
N ILE A 76 9.73 -26.29 -1.20
CA ILE A 76 11.03 -26.69 -1.76
C ILE A 76 12.18 -25.88 -1.14
N ALA A 77 13.18 -26.58 -0.61
CA ALA A 77 14.43 -25.97 -0.18
C ALA A 77 15.19 -25.31 -1.35
N LYS A 78 15.91 -24.21 -1.09
CA LYS A 78 16.49 -23.34 -2.12
C LYS A 78 17.47 -24.05 -3.09
N GLY A 79 17.99 -25.24 -2.75
CA GLY A 79 18.98 -25.99 -3.54
C GLY A 79 18.48 -27.08 -4.50
N ASP A 80 17.23 -27.58 -4.39
CA ASP A 80 16.79 -28.77 -5.13
C ASP A 80 16.35 -28.47 -6.58
N LYS A 81 17.32 -28.43 -7.50
CA LYS A 81 17.11 -28.09 -8.91
C LYS A 81 16.25 -29.10 -9.69
N LYS A 82 16.26 -30.38 -9.30
CA LYS A 82 15.47 -31.44 -9.94
C LYS A 82 13.98 -31.30 -9.61
N ARG A 83 13.65 -31.22 -8.32
CA ARG A 83 12.27 -31.03 -7.82
C ARG A 83 11.65 -29.71 -8.29
N LYS A 84 12.45 -28.63 -8.38
CA LYS A 84 11.99 -27.35 -8.96
C LYS A 84 11.56 -27.48 -10.43
N LYS A 85 12.27 -28.28 -11.24
CA LYS A 85 11.90 -28.51 -12.64
C LYS A 85 10.65 -29.38 -12.77
N GLU A 86 10.55 -30.42 -11.96
CA GLU A 86 9.37 -31.30 -11.90
C GLU A 86 8.11 -30.50 -11.52
N ILE A 87 8.21 -29.66 -10.49
CA ILE A 87 7.09 -28.82 -10.04
C ILE A 87 6.74 -27.74 -11.08
N VAL A 88 7.71 -27.12 -11.75
CA VAL A 88 7.40 -26.16 -12.83
C VAL A 88 6.70 -26.84 -14.02
N ALA A 89 7.08 -28.08 -14.37
CA ALA A 89 6.39 -28.85 -15.40
C ALA A 89 4.97 -29.25 -14.97
N GLU A 90 4.79 -29.63 -13.70
CA GLU A 90 3.47 -29.97 -13.14
C GLU A 90 2.54 -28.74 -13.08
N ILE A 91 3.08 -27.56 -12.78
CA ILE A 91 2.34 -26.29 -12.81
C ILE A 91 1.86 -25.97 -14.23
N ALA A 92 2.74 -26.04 -15.22
CA ALA A 92 2.38 -25.78 -16.61
C ALA A 92 1.29 -26.74 -17.11
N LYS A 93 1.36 -28.02 -16.69
CA LYS A 93 0.35 -29.02 -17.01
C LYS A 93 -1.00 -28.70 -16.37
N MET A 94 -1.03 -28.32 -15.09
CA MET A 94 -2.28 -27.97 -14.39
C MET A 94 -2.94 -26.71 -14.96
N GLU A 95 -2.14 -25.71 -15.36
CA GLU A 95 -2.64 -24.48 -15.99
C GLU A 95 -3.25 -24.75 -17.39
N GLU A 96 -2.61 -25.62 -18.18
CA GLU A 96 -3.12 -26.02 -19.50
C GLU A 96 -4.39 -26.87 -19.40
N GLU A 97 -4.46 -27.82 -18.46
CA GLU A 97 -5.65 -28.67 -18.24
C GLU A 97 -6.91 -27.86 -17.86
N VAL A 98 -6.76 -26.79 -17.07
CA VAL A 98 -7.90 -25.91 -16.70
C VAL A 98 -8.31 -24.99 -17.83
N LYS A 99 -7.34 -24.48 -18.61
CA LYS A 99 -7.62 -23.66 -19.79
C LYS A 99 -8.34 -24.48 -20.87
N GLU A 100 -7.89 -25.71 -21.13
CA GLU A 100 -8.53 -26.60 -22.10
C GLU A 100 -9.95 -26.98 -21.66
N ARG A 101 -10.18 -27.22 -20.36
CA ARG A 101 -11.53 -27.51 -19.84
C ARG A 101 -12.49 -26.34 -20.06
N HIS A 102 -12.04 -25.12 -19.76
CA HIS A 102 -12.84 -23.92 -19.95
C HIS A 102 -13.15 -23.64 -21.42
N GLU A 103 -12.17 -23.83 -22.32
CA GLU A 103 -12.38 -23.71 -23.75
C GLU A 103 -13.41 -24.73 -24.28
N LYS A 104 -13.43 -25.95 -23.72
CA LYS A 104 -14.44 -26.97 -24.04
C LYS A 104 -15.82 -26.65 -23.49
N GLU A 105 -15.92 -26.20 -22.24
CA GLU A 105 -17.19 -25.81 -21.61
C GLU A 105 -17.84 -24.62 -22.34
N LEU A 106 -17.04 -23.64 -22.79
CA LEU A 106 -17.52 -22.53 -23.61
C LEU A 106 -18.01 -23.00 -24.99
N ALA A 107 -17.28 -23.90 -25.66
CA ALA A 107 -17.68 -24.45 -26.95
C ALA A 107 -18.93 -25.33 -26.87
N GLU A 108 -19.13 -26.07 -25.77
CA GLU A 108 -20.31 -26.89 -25.53
C GLU A 108 -21.56 -26.03 -25.28
N LEU A 109 -21.40 -24.91 -24.55
CA LEU A 109 -22.48 -23.92 -24.39
C LEU A 109 -22.87 -23.28 -25.73
N GLU A 110 -21.90 -23.00 -26.59
CA GLU A 110 -22.12 -22.45 -27.94
C GLU A 110 -22.90 -23.44 -28.84
N LEU A 111 -22.71 -24.75 -28.65
CA LEU A 111 -23.41 -25.82 -29.36
C LEU A 111 -24.80 -26.17 -28.78
N SER A 112 -25.11 -25.72 -27.55
CA SER A 112 -26.38 -26.01 -26.87
C SER A 112 -27.55 -25.08 -27.25
N LEU A 113 -27.32 -24.12 -28.16
CA LEU A 113 -28.35 -23.23 -28.70
C LEU A 113 -29.17 -23.95 -29.80
N PRO A 114 -30.51 -23.98 -29.73
CA PRO A 114 -31.32 -24.71 -30.70
C PRO A 114 -31.30 -24.07 -32.10
N GLU A 115 -31.07 -24.89 -33.13
CA GLU A 115 -31.23 -24.57 -34.56
C GLU A 115 -32.62 -23.98 -34.84
N ILE A 116 -32.66 -22.75 -35.36
CA ILE A 116 -33.79 -22.26 -36.16
C ILE A 116 -33.32 -22.14 -37.61
N SER A 117 -33.82 -23.09 -38.40
CA SER A 117 -33.76 -23.17 -39.86
C SER A 117 -34.46 -22.00 -40.55
N VAL A 118 -33.76 -21.33 -41.47
CA VAL A 118 -34.32 -20.74 -42.70
C VAL A 118 -33.21 -20.48 -43.73
N GLU A 119 -33.27 -21.22 -44.84
CA GLU A 119 -32.62 -20.94 -46.13
C GLU A 119 -33.69 -20.58 -47.18
N PRO A 120 -33.38 -20.05 -48.40
CA PRO A 120 -32.16 -19.36 -48.85
C PRO A 120 -32.46 -18.08 -49.69
N THR A 121 -31.62 -17.04 -49.59
CA THR A 121 -31.47 -16.06 -50.69
C THR A 121 -30.01 -15.70 -50.86
N VAL A 122 -29.51 -16.03 -52.06
CA VAL A 122 -28.15 -15.82 -52.55
C VAL A 122 -27.86 -14.33 -52.66
N VAL A 123 -27.07 -13.76 -51.76
CA VAL A 123 -26.29 -12.54 -52.02
C VAL A 123 -24.93 -12.66 -51.32
N GLU A 124 -23.91 -12.46 -52.14
CA GLU A 124 -22.45 -12.50 -51.95
C GLU A 124 -21.87 -12.48 -50.53
N GLN A 125 -20.89 -13.38 -50.38
CA GLN A 125 -19.90 -13.42 -49.32
C GLN A 125 -19.24 -12.04 -49.12
N ASN A 126 -19.63 -11.35 -48.05
CA ASN A 126 -18.75 -10.38 -47.42
C ASN A 126 -18.63 -10.76 -45.95
N GLN A 127 -17.64 -11.62 -45.66
CA GLN A 127 -17.12 -11.79 -44.32
C GLN A 127 -16.61 -10.42 -43.87
N GLU A 128 -17.40 -9.67 -43.09
CA GLU A 128 -16.87 -8.64 -42.20
C GLU A 128 -15.96 -9.36 -41.20
N LYS A 129 -14.72 -9.59 -41.62
CA LYS A 129 -13.61 -9.86 -40.73
C LYS A 129 -13.58 -8.68 -39.79
N GLU A 130 -13.89 -8.91 -38.52
CA GLU A 130 -13.45 -8.00 -37.47
C GLU A 130 -12.00 -7.62 -37.77
N PRO A 131 -11.67 -6.32 -37.80
CA PRO A 131 -10.35 -5.87 -38.20
C PRO A 131 -9.34 -6.59 -37.31
N ARG A 132 -8.53 -7.47 -37.91
CA ARG A 132 -7.49 -8.22 -37.21
C ARG A 132 -6.51 -7.22 -36.64
N ILE A 133 -6.75 -6.82 -35.39
CA ILE A 133 -5.95 -5.83 -34.67
C ILE A 133 -4.52 -6.34 -34.70
N SER A 134 -3.64 -5.56 -35.32
CA SER A 134 -2.23 -5.89 -35.45
C SER A 134 -1.63 -6.18 -34.07
N LYS A 135 -0.69 -7.13 -33.99
CA LYS A 135 0.12 -7.36 -32.78
C LYS A 135 0.76 -6.05 -32.27
N ALA A 136 1.08 -5.11 -33.17
CA ALA A 136 1.60 -3.79 -32.81
C ALA A 136 0.52 -2.88 -32.20
N GLN A 137 -0.71 -2.94 -32.70
CA GLN A 137 -1.83 -2.15 -32.18
C GLN A 137 -2.26 -2.66 -30.79
N ARG A 138 -2.37 -3.99 -30.59
CA ARG A 138 -2.61 -4.58 -29.25
C ARG A 138 -1.53 -4.19 -28.23
N ARG A 139 -0.27 -4.07 -28.64
CA ARG A 139 0.84 -3.60 -27.77
C ARG A 139 0.70 -2.12 -27.41
N ARG A 140 0.25 -1.26 -28.34
CA ARG A 140 0.01 0.17 -28.08
C ARG A 140 -1.16 0.37 -27.14
N GLU A 141 -2.27 -0.34 -27.37
CA GLU A 141 -3.46 -0.31 -26.52
C GLU A 141 -3.14 -0.81 -25.10
N LYS A 142 -2.41 -1.93 -24.96
CA LYS A 142 -1.96 -2.41 -23.64
C LYS A 142 -1.07 -1.40 -22.90
N LYS A 143 -0.21 -0.67 -23.61
CA LYS A 143 0.61 0.40 -23.03
C LYS A 143 -0.22 1.62 -22.63
N ALA A 144 -1.18 2.02 -23.46
CA ALA A 144 -2.09 3.12 -23.19
C ALA A 144 -2.97 2.80 -21.96
N GLU A 145 -3.51 1.59 -21.87
CA GLU A 145 -4.29 1.14 -20.72
C GLU A 145 -3.47 1.11 -19.42
N LEU A 146 -2.23 0.60 -19.48
CA LEU A 146 -1.34 0.61 -18.31
C LEU A 146 -1.01 2.02 -17.85
N ASN A 147 -0.78 2.95 -18.78
CA ASN A 147 -0.54 4.35 -18.45
C ASN A 147 -1.79 4.99 -17.84
N ARG A 148 -2.97 4.75 -18.40
CA ARG A 148 -4.24 5.22 -17.86
C ARG A 148 -4.45 4.72 -16.43
N LYS A 149 -4.26 3.42 -16.17
CA LYS A 149 -4.36 2.86 -14.81
C LYS A 149 -3.36 3.46 -13.83
N ARG A 150 -2.14 3.77 -14.27
CA ARG A 150 -1.13 4.45 -13.44
C ARG A 150 -1.54 5.89 -13.12
N GLU A 151 -2.06 6.61 -14.10
CA GLU A 151 -2.56 7.97 -13.92
C GLU A 151 -3.78 8.00 -12.99
N GLU A 152 -4.72 7.06 -13.14
CA GLU A 152 -5.87 6.87 -12.26
C GLU A 152 -5.43 6.53 -10.83
N ALA A 153 -4.49 5.60 -10.64
CA ALA A 153 -3.97 5.26 -9.32
C ALA A 153 -3.24 6.45 -8.66
N ALA A 154 -2.48 7.23 -9.44
CA ALA A 154 -1.84 8.44 -8.94
C ALA A 154 -2.87 9.52 -8.56
N MET A 155 -3.95 9.66 -9.33
CA MET A 155 -5.04 10.58 -9.00
C MET A 155 -5.75 10.15 -7.72
N GLN A 156 -6.08 8.86 -7.59
CA GLN A 156 -6.73 8.34 -6.39
C GLN A 156 -5.87 8.53 -5.14
N ALA A 157 -4.56 8.25 -5.23
CA ALA A 157 -3.65 8.47 -4.11
C ALA A 157 -3.58 9.94 -3.67
N ARG A 158 -3.75 10.90 -4.59
CA ARG A 158 -3.83 12.34 -4.26
C ARG A 158 -5.15 12.67 -3.56
N ILE A 159 -6.26 12.14 -4.06
CA ILE A 159 -7.59 12.32 -3.45
C ILE A 159 -7.61 11.73 -2.04
N ASP A 160 -7.04 10.54 -1.85
CA ASP A 160 -6.98 9.87 -0.56
C ASP A 160 -6.06 10.60 0.43
N ALA A 161 -4.98 11.23 -0.06
CA ALA A 161 -4.12 12.08 0.76
C ALA A 161 -4.82 13.38 1.20
N GLU A 162 -5.57 14.02 0.29
CA GLU A 162 -6.33 15.24 0.56
C GLU A 162 -7.50 14.99 1.52
N ASN A 163 -8.24 13.89 1.31
CA ASN A 163 -9.37 13.49 2.15
C ASN A 163 -8.95 12.54 3.28
N GLY A 164 -7.66 12.46 3.56
CA GLY A 164 -7.14 11.64 4.64
C GLY A 164 -7.63 12.16 5.99
N PRO A 165 -7.85 11.28 6.98
CA PRO A 165 -8.40 11.68 8.28
C PRO A 165 -7.58 12.77 8.97
N ARG A 166 -6.24 12.75 8.81
CA ARG A 166 -5.36 13.80 9.36
C ARG A 166 -5.62 15.17 8.75
N LYS A 167 -5.80 15.24 7.44
CA LYS A 167 -6.01 16.53 6.74
C LYS A 167 -7.37 17.11 7.11
N LEU A 168 -8.40 16.26 7.12
CA LEU A 168 -9.74 16.64 7.58
C LEU A 168 -9.73 17.13 9.05
N GLU A 169 -9.00 16.46 9.93
CA GLU A 169 -8.84 16.88 11.33
C GLU A 169 -8.12 18.22 11.43
N SER A 170 -6.98 18.40 10.75
CA SER A 170 -6.24 19.65 10.73
C SER A 170 -7.07 20.81 10.17
N ASP A 171 -7.79 20.59 9.07
CA ASP A 171 -8.63 21.61 8.43
C ASP A 171 -9.79 22.04 9.35
N GLU A 172 -10.41 21.10 10.08
CA GLU A 172 -11.46 21.42 11.04
C GLU A 172 -10.91 22.19 12.26
N ILE A 173 -9.72 21.81 12.76
CA ILE A 173 -9.04 22.56 13.83
C ILE A 173 -8.74 23.98 13.36
N GLU A 174 -8.15 24.15 12.16
CA GLU A 174 -7.86 25.45 11.58
C GLU A 174 -9.12 26.29 11.43
N ARG A 175 -10.22 25.70 10.94
CA ARG A 175 -11.51 26.38 10.80
C ARG A 175 -12.03 26.90 12.15
N ILE A 176 -12.03 26.05 13.19
CA ILE A 176 -12.46 26.44 14.55
C ILE A 176 -11.59 27.55 15.12
N LEU A 177 -10.28 27.55 14.84
CA LEU A 177 -9.37 28.59 15.28
C LEU A 177 -9.58 29.91 14.53
N MET A 178 -9.77 29.86 13.21
CA MET A 178 -10.07 31.04 12.39
C MET A 178 -11.36 31.74 12.83
N ASP A 179 -12.40 30.98 13.17
CA ASP A 179 -13.66 31.52 13.72
C ASP A 179 -13.43 32.31 15.03
N ARG A 180 -12.35 32.02 15.76
CA ARG A 180 -11.92 32.71 16.99
C ARG A 180 -10.87 33.79 16.74
N GLY A 181 -10.47 34.02 15.50
CA GLY A 181 -9.39 34.94 15.15
C GLY A 181 -7.99 34.44 15.55
N LEU A 182 -7.83 33.13 15.70
CA LEU A 182 -6.56 32.47 16.03
C LEU A 182 -6.04 31.71 14.81
N MET A 183 -4.73 31.47 14.80
CA MET A 183 -4.05 30.67 13.77
C MET A 183 -3.07 29.70 14.40
N ILE A 184 -2.83 28.58 13.74
CA ILE A 184 -1.79 27.63 14.12
C ILE A 184 -0.44 28.22 13.75
N TYR A 185 0.53 28.08 14.66
CA TYR A 185 1.94 28.34 14.40
C TYR A 185 2.70 27.04 14.57
N ASP A 186 3.40 26.62 13.52
CA ASP A 186 4.14 25.36 13.53
C ASP A 186 5.40 25.47 14.40
N ILE A 187 5.45 24.65 15.45
CA ILE A 187 6.63 24.43 16.29
C ILE A 187 7.26 23.11 15.86
N GLU A 188 8.59 23.03 15.89
CA GLU A 188 9.29 21.79 15.55
C GLU A 188 8.79 20.63 16.43
N PRO A 189 8.45 19.47 15.82
CA PRO A 189 7.88 18.33 16.53
C PRO A 189 8.98 17.51 17.23
N ASP A 190 9.66 18.14 18.19
CA ASP A 190 10.70 17.56 19.02
C ASP A 190 10.19 17.27 20.45
N GLY A 191 11.08 16.78 21.33
CA GLY A 191 10.78 16.56 22.74
C GLY A 191 10.62 17.83 23.58
N ASP A 192 10.88 19.00 23.00
CA ASP A 192 10.82 20.31 23.66
C ASP A 192 9.66 21.18 23.14
N CYS A 193 8.83 20.66 22.23
CA CYS A 193 7.77 21.38 21.53
C CYS A 193 6.80 22.11 22.47
N LEU A 194 6.44 21.52 23.61
CA LEU A 194 5.59 22.17 24.62
C LEU A 194 6.23 23.44 25.17
N TYR A 195 7.49 23.38 25.57
CA TYR A 195 8.23 24.53 26.12
C TYR A 195 8.50 25.58 25.03
N ASN A 196 8.82 25.14 23.81
CA ASN A 196 9.00 26.02 22.66
C ASN A 196 7.69 26.76 22.28
N ALA A 197 6.54 26.08 22.35
CA ALA A 197 5.24 26.70 22.13
C ALA A 197 4.94 27.78 23.17
N VAL A 198 5.19 27.50 24.46
CA VAL A 198 5.01 28.49 25.54
C VAL A 198 5.99 29.66 25.38
N ALA A 199 7.26 29.39 25.05
CA ALA A 199 8.27 30.41 24.82
C ALA A 199 7.87 31.35 23.67
N HIS A 200 7.36 30.79 22.57
CA HIS A 200 6.84 31.56 21.43
C HIS A 200 5.68 32.49 21.86
N GLN A 201 4.67 31.96 22.56
CA GLN A 201 3.53 32.77 23.00
C GLN A 201 3.93 33.87 24.00
N LEU A 202 4.82 33.57 24.95
CA LEU A 202 5.35 34.57 25.87
C LEU A 202 6.13 35.66 25.15
N SER A 203 6.88 35.32 24.10
CA SER A 203 7.65 36.28 23.30
C SER A 203 6.77 37.20 22.45
N LEU A 204 5.52 36.82 22.19
CA LEU A 204 4.54 37.68 21.53
C LEU A 204 3.84 38.63 22.51
N VAL A 205 3.49 38.13 23.69
CA VAL A 205 2.79 38.91 24.72
C VAL A 205 3.73 39.87 25.44
N THR A 206 4.99 39.48 25.59
CA THR A 206 6.03 40.28 26.25
C THR A 206 7.05 40.71 25.21
N SER A 207 7.62 41.91 25.32
CA SER A 207 8.68 42.38 24.42
C SER A 207 10.05 41.72 24.69
N HIS A 208 10.05 40.51 25.26
CA HIS A 208 11.23 39.74 25.62
C HIS A 208 11.19 38.40 24.90
N GLN A 209 12.31 38.01 24.27
CA GLN A 209 12.42 36.71 23.64
C GLN A 209 12.75 35.66 24.69
N PHE A 210 12.00 34.56 24.66
CA PHE A 210 12.23 33.40 25.51
C PHE A 210 12.68 32.20 24.67
N ARG A 211 13.50 31.35 25.27
CA ARG A 211 13.89 30.05 24.70
C ARG A 211 13.22 28.92 25.47
N GLY A 212 12.89 27.80 24.82
CA GLY A 212 12.31 26.63 25.49
C GLY A 212 13.13 26.16 26.70
N ALA A 213 14.46 26.17 26.59
CA ALA A 213 15.39 25.87 27.68
C ALA A 213 15.18 26.75 28.92
N GLU A 214 14.92 28.05 28.74
CA GLU A 214 14.67 28.97 29.85
C GLU A 214 13.32 28.70 30.52
N ILE A 215 12.31 28.33 29.72
CA ILE A 215 10.99 27.94 30.24
C ILE A 215 11.11 26.64 31.05
N ARG A 216 11.89 25.66 30.59
CA ARG A 216 12.20 24.43 31.34
C ARG A 216 12.83 24.72 32.70
N GLN A 217 13.87 25.55 32.73
CA GLN A 217 14.54 25.94 33.98
C GLN A 217 13.58 26.65 34.95
N LYS A 218 12.77 27.58 34.44
CA LYS A 218 11.76 28.28 35.25
C LYS A 218 10.69 27.32 35.77
N ALA A 219 10.24 26.36 34.97
CA ALA A 219 9.28 25.35 35.37
C ALA A 219 9.85 24.46 36.49
N ALA A 220 11.05 23.90 36.31
CA ALA A 220 11.71 23.08 37.31
C ALA A 220 11.95 23.85 38.62
N ALA A 221 12.43 25.10 38.55
CA ALA A 221 12.59 25.95 39.73
C ALA A 221 11.25 26.22 40.45
N TYR A 222 10.18 26.44 39.69
CA TYR A 222 8.84 26.63 40.27
C TYR A 222 8.35 25.36 40.97
N MET A 223 8.53 24.19 40.35
CA MET A 223 8.16 22.91 40.94
C MET A 223 8.90 22.65 42.25
N ARG A 224 10.21 22.90 42.31
CA ARG A 224 11.01 22.74 43.54
C ARG A 224 10.52 23.63 44.69
N THR A 225 10.09 24.85 44.39
CA THR A 225 9.61 25.80 45.41
C THR A 225 8.18 25.50 45.89
N HIS A 226 7.42 24.70 45.13
CA HIS A 226 6.02 24.36 45.41
C HIS A 226 5.82 22.84 45.42
N LYS A 227 6.77 22.09 45.99
CA LYS A 227 6.80 20.63 45.89
C LYS A 227 5.48 19.95 46.28
N ASP A 228 4.82 20.42 47.34
CA ASP A 228 3.62 19.81 47.90
C ASP A 228 2.42 19.89 46.93
N ASP A 229 2.44 20.86 46.00
CA ASP A 229 1.42 21.01 44.97
C ASP A 229 1.64 20.05 43.79
N PHE A 230 2.88 19.61 43.54
CA PHE A 230 3.24 18.78 42.39
C PHE A 230 3.42 17.30 42.73
N LEU A 231 3.88 16.99 43.95
CA LEU A 231 4.11 15.62 44.42
C LEU A 231 2.91 14.69 44.20
N PRO A 232 1.65 15.10 44.44
CA PRO A 232 0.48 14.22 44.25
C PRO A 232 0.23 13.78 42.80
N PHE A 233 0.83 14.47 41.83
CA PHE A 233 0.69 14.15 40.40
C PHE A 233 1.78 13.20 39.89
N LEU A 234 2.81 12.93 40.71
CA LEU A 234 3.95 12.12 40.34
C LEU A 234 3.82 10.73 40.95
N ILE A 235 3.91 9.73 40.08
CA ILE A 235 3.78 8.32 40.40
C ILE A 235 5.00 7.62 39.84
N ASP A 236 5.58 6.70 40.61
CA ASP A 236 6.72 5.89 40.19
C ASP A 236 6.29 4.80 39.17
N ASP A 237 7.26 4.05 38.66
CA ASP A 237 7.00 2.94 37.74
C ASP A 237 6.15 1.81 38.36
N ASN A 238 6.07 1.76 39.69
CA ASN A 238 5.29 0.77 40.44
C ASN A 238 3.85 1.22 40.73
N GLY A 239 3.50 2.47 40.41
CA GLY A 239 2.19 3.04 40.69
C GLY A 239 2.06 3.70 42.07
N GLU A 240 3.17 3.85 42.80
CA GLU A 240 3.23 4.44 44.13
C GLU A 240 3.62 5.93 44.09
N ALA A 241 3.33 6.65 45.16
CA ALA A 241 3.66 8.08 45.26
C ALA A 241 5.18 8.27 45.29
N VAL A 242 5.67 9.16 44.42
CA VAL A 242 7.09 9.52 44.30
C VAL A 242 7.58 10.17 45.58
N ASP A 243 8.76 9.76 46.06
CA ASP A 243 9.38 10.33 47.25
C ASP A 243 10.11 11.67 46.95
N GLU A 244 10.63 12.32 47.99
CA GLU A 244 11.31 13.61 47.82
C GLU A 244 12.60 13.53 46.99
N ILE A 245 13.27 12.38 46.97
CA ILE A 245 14.53 12.18 46.25
C ILE A 245 14.21 12.01 44.75
N GLU A 246 13.26 11.14 44.44
CA GLU A 246 12.78 10.91 43.08
C GLU A 246 12.11 12.17 42.49
N PHE A 247 11.46 12.99 43.32
CA PHE A 247 10.93 14.29 42.90
C PHE A 247 12.03 15.24 42.43
N GLU A 248 13.17 15.28 43.11
CA GLU A 248 14.30 16.11 42.69
C GLU A 248 14.91 15.60 41.38
N GLU A 249 15.03 14.28 41.21
CA GLU A 249 15.45 13.68 39.95
C GLU A 249 14.49 14.02 38.80
N TYR A 250 13.18 14.01 39.08
CA TYR A 250 12.17 14.45 38.12
C TYR A 250 12.39 15.92 37.73
N CYS A 251 12.59 16.81 38.69
CA CYS A 251 12.86 18.22 38.43
C CYS A 251 14.13 18.44 37.59
N MET A 252 15.19 17.65 37.84
CA MET A 252 16.41 17.67 37.02
C MET A 252 16.15 17.24 35.57
N LYS A 253 15.32 16.21 35.35
CA LYS A 253 14.91 15.76 34.00
C LYS A 253 14.07 16.81 33.28
N VAL A 254 13.20 17.51 33.99
CA VAL A 254 12.41 18.64 33.43
C VAL A 254 13.32 19.80 33.03
N GLU A 255 14.38 20.06 33.78
CA GLU A 255 15.31 21.15 33.50
C GLU A 255 16.20 20.90 32.26
N LYS A 256 16.60 19.64 32.02
CA LYS A 256 17.46 19.21 30.90
C LYS A 256 16.71 19.26 29.56
N CYS A 257 17.30 19.84 28.50
CA CYS A 257 16.68 19.85 27.18
C CYS A 257 16.78 18.47 26.50
N CYS A 258 15.89 18.16 25.55
CA CYS A 258 15.92 16.86 24.89
C CYS A 258 17.19 16.65 24.05
N THR A 259 17.83 17.75 23.62
CA THR A 259 19.11 17.73 22.90
C THR A 259 20.30 17.34 23.75
N ASP A 260 20.16 17.37 25.08
CA ASP A 260 21.26 17.11 26.02
C ASP A 260 21.32 15.63 26.45
N GLY A 261 20.46 14.77 25.89
CA GLY A 261 20.36 13.34 26.21
C GLY A 261 21.53 12.51 25.68
N ASP A 262 22.51 12.31 26.57
CA ASP A 262 23.41 11.16 26.79
C ASP A 262 23.58 10.10 25.67
N ASP A 263 24.80 10.04 25.12
CA ASP A 263 25.49 8.84 24.59
C ASP A 263 25.74 7.80 25.70
#